data_AF-A0A433BYH6-F1
#
_entry.id   AF-A0A433BYH6-F1
#
_cell.length_a   1.000
_cell.length_b   1.000
_cell.length_c   1.000
_cell.angle_alpha   90.00
_cell.angle_beta   90.00
_cell.angle_gamma   90.00
#
_symmetry.space_group_name_H-M   'P 1'
#
loop_
_entity.id
_entity.type
_entity.pdbx_description
1 polymer ?
#
loop_
_entity_poly.entity_id
_entity_poly.type
_entity_poly.pdbx_seq_one_letter_code
_entity_poly.pdbx_strand_id
1 'polypeptide(L)'
;MTQPPAAPLCIAMHPLDNVAIVANDGGLPAGTRLASGLVLRDKVPQAHKVALVDFAEGEAVRRYNVTIGYALQAIPAGSWVHEGLLKMPEARQLEGLPIATARPEPQPPLTGFTFEGYRNADGSVGTRNILAVTQTVQCVAGVTDFAVQRIKAELLPRYPHVDDVVALEH
;
A
#
# COMPACT_ATOMS: atom_id res chain seq x y z
N MET A 1 -35.97 7.59 -8.60
CA MET A 1 -35.23 8.87 -8.60
C MET A 1 -33.79 8.54 -8.98
N THR A 2 -33.39 8.83 -10.22
CA THR A 2 -31.99 8.66 -10.65
C THR A 2 -31.14 9.70 -9.93
N GLN A 3 -30.18 9.26 -9.12
CA GLN A 3 -29.15 10.15 -8.60
C GLN A 3 -28.54 10.93 -9.78
N PRO A 4 -28.23 12.22 -9.61
CA PRO A 4 -27.47 12.94 -10.63
C PRO A 4 -26.18 12.17 -10.90
N PRO A 5 -25.74 12.07 -12.16
CA PRO A 5 -24.52 11.34 -12.48
C PRO A 5 -23.38 11.89 -11.63
N ALA A 6 -22.70 11.00 -10.90
CA ALA A 6 -21.58 11.37 -10.06
C ALA A 6 -20.55 12.12 -10.91
N ALA A 7 -19.98 13.20 -10.37
CA ALA A 7 -18.95 13.95 -11.07
C ALA A 7 -17.80 13.01 -11.51
N PRO A 8 -17.20 13.20 -12.69
CA PRO A 8 -16.07 12.40 -13.13
C PRO A 8 -14.87 12.56 -12.19
N LEU A 9 -14.37 11.45 -11.65
CA LEU A 9 -13.25 11.39 -10.71
C LEU A 9 -12.10 10.60 -11.32
N CYS A 10 -10.94 11.25 -11.40
CA CYS A 10 -9.68 10.62 -11.76
C CYS A 10 -8.61 10.94 -10.73
N ILE A 11 -7.73 9.97 -10.44
CA ILE A 11 -6.63 10.10 -9.49
C ILE A 11 -5.31 9.96 -10.25
N ALA A 12 -4.51 11.02 -10.25
CA ALA A 12 -3.09 11.00 -10.63
C ALA A 12 -2.25 11.01 -9.35
N MET A 13 -1.29 10.10 -9.24
CA MET A 13 -0.52 9.92 -8.00
C MET A 13 0.65 10.90 -7.90
N HIS A 14 1.14 11.37 -9.05
CA HIS A 14 2.21 12.35 -9.13
C HIS A 14 1.92 13.38 -10.24
N PRO A 15 2.34 14.66 -10.11
CA PRO A 15 2.13 15.68 -11.14
C PRO A 15 2.76 15.38 -12.51
N LEU A 16 3.77 14.50 -12.56
CA LEU A 16 4.46 14.07 -13.79
C LEU A 16 3.88 12.78 -14.39
N ASP A 17 2.83 12.23 -13.80
CA ASP A 17 2.09 11.12 -14.37
C ASP A 17 1.40 11.56 -15.66
N ASN A 18 1.43 10.71 -16.67
CA ASN A 18 0.74 10.93 -17.96
C ASN A 18 -0.45 10.00 -18.15
N VAL A 19 -0.81 9.25 -17.09
CA VAL A 19 -2.06 8.51 -16.95
C VAL A 19 -2.71 8.82 -15.59
N ALA A 20 -4.02 8.70 -15.50
CA ALA A 20 -4.76 8.74 -14.23
C ALA A 20 -5.67 7.53 -14.08
N ILE A 21 -6.14 7.25 -12.87
CA ILE A 21 -7.05 6.14 -12.56
C ILE A 21 -8.48 6.65 -12.41
N VAL A 22 -9.43 6.01 -13.09
CA VAL A 22 -10.86 6.30 -12.92
C VAL A 22 -11.34 5.74 -11.57
N ALA A 23 -11.94 6.60 -10.74
CA ALA A 23 -12.38 6.23 -9.39
C ALA A 23 -13.90 6.01 -9.27
N ASN A 24 -14.68 6.44 -10.26
CA ASN A 24 -16.14 6.25 -10.27
C ASN A 24 -16.52 4.76 -10.28
N ASP A 25 -17.47 4.39 -9.43
CA ASP A 25 -18.10 3.07 -9.45
C ASP A 25 -18.73 2.81 -10.83
N GLY A 26 -18.50 1.61 -11.38
CA GLY A 26 -18.92 1.25 -12.75
C GLY A 26 -18.10 1.89 -13.89
N GLY A 27 -17.14 2.77 -13.57
CA GLY A 27 -16.30 3.47 -14.55
C GLY A 27 -16.97 4.70 -15.18
N LEU A 28 -16.35 5.20 -16.24
CA LEU A 28 -16.83 6.37 -16.98
C LEU A 28 -17.06 6.01 -18.46
N PRO A 29 -18.20 6.41 -19.06
CA PRO A 29 -18.45 6.17 -20.48
C PRO A 29 -17.62 7.08 -21.38
N ALA A 30 -17.49 6.69 -22.65
CA ALA A 30 -16.96 7.56 -23.70
C ALA A 30 -17.75 8.89 -23.78
N GLY A 31 -17.08 9.97 -24.16
CA GLY A 31 -17.66 11.32 -24.20
C GLY A 31 -17.69 12.04 -22.85
N THR A 32 -17.36 11.36 -21.74
CA THR A 32 -17.24 12.01 -20.42
C THR A 32 -16.14 13.06 -20.45
N ARG A 33 -16.46 14.29 -20.03
CA ARG A 33 -15.48 15.37 -19.84
C ARG A 33 -14.94 15.33 -18.42
N LEU A 34 -13.62 15.17 -18.28
CA LEU A 34 -12.91 15.23 -17.00
C LEU A 34 -12.74 16.68 -16.53
N ALA A 35 -12.40 16.86 -15.25
CA ALA A 35 -12.18 18.19 -14.67
C ALA A 35 -11.04 18.99 -15.36
N SER A 36 -10.07 18.31 -15.96
CA SER A 36 -9.00 18.93 -16.78
C SER A 36 -9.48 19.46 -18.12
N GLY A 37 -10.73 19.18 -18.52
CA GLY A 37 -11.28 19.49 -19.84
C GLY A 37 -11.11 18.36 -20.87
N LEU A 38 -10.26 17.37 -20.60
CA LEU A 38 -10.05 16.19 -21.44
C LEU A 38 -11.35 15.37 -21.57
N VAL A 39 -11.61 14.83 -22.76
CA VAL A 39 -12.80 14.03 -23.04
C VAL A 39 -12.40 12.57 -23.28
N LEU A 40 -13.07 11.64 -22.60
CA LEU A 40 -12.84 10.22 -22.79
C LEU A 40 -13.23 9.78 -24.20
N ARG A 41 -12.37 8.99 -24.83
CA ARG A 41 -12.62 8.38 -26.14
C ARG A 41 -13.34 7.04 -26.03
N ASP A 42 -13.00 6.30 -24.97
CA ASP A 42 -13.52 4.97 -24.69
C ASP A 42 -14.29 4.97 -23.38
N LYS A 43 -15.08 3.91 -23.15
CA LYS A 43 -15.50 3.60 -21.77
C LYS A 43 -14.25 3.15 -21.01
N VAL A 44 -13.94 3.82 -19.90
CA VAL A 44 -12.84 3.44 -19.02
C VAL A 44 -13.43 2.83 -17.74
N PRO A 45 -13.21 1.53 -17.46
CA PRO A 45 -13.72 0.91 -16.25
C PRO A 45 -13.13 1.53 -14.97
N GLN A 46 -13.79 1.34 -13.84
CA GLN A 46 -13.24 1.69 -12.53
C GLN A 46 -11.87 1.05 -12.32
N ALA A 47 -10.97 1.75 -11.63
CA ALA A 47 -9.61 1.32 -11.32
C ALA A 47 -8.69 1.13 -12.55
N HIS A 48 -9.14 1.50 -13.73
CA HIS A 48 -8.33 1.46 -14.95
C HIS A 48 -7.75 2.82 -15.32
N LYS A 49 -6.71 2.78 -16.16
CA LYS A 49 -5.91 3.93 -16.56
C LYS A 49 -6.54 4.66 -17.74
N VAL A 50 -6.62 5.98 -17.68
CA VAL A 50 -6.90 6.85 -18.83
C VAL A 50 -5.62 7.59 -19.22
N ALA A 51 -5.35 7.71 -20.51
CA ALA A 51 -4.28 8.54 -21.06
C ALA A 51 -4.59 10.03 -20.83
N LEU A 52 -3.71 10.78 -20.16
CA LEU A 52 -3.89 12.23 -19.94
C LEU A 52 -3.34 13.08 -21.08
N VAL A 53 -2.49 12.50 -21.91
CA VAL A 53 -1.83 13.11 -23.08
C VAL A 53 -1.87 12.10 -24.23
N ASP A 54 -1.60 12.57 -25.45
CA ASP A 54 -1.34 11.68 -26.57
C ASP A 54 0.00 10.97 -26.35
N PHE A 55 0.03 9.68 -26.65
CA PHE A 55 1.25 8.87 -26.72
C PHE A 55 1.53 8.49 -28.16
N ALA A 56 2.78 8.63 -28.60
CA ALA A 56 3.28 7.93 -29.78
C ALA A 56 3.70 6.49 -29.43
N GLU A 57 3.84 5.63 -30.44
CA GLU A 57 4.42 4.30 -30.26
C GLU A 57 5.82 4.39 -29.63
N GLY A 58 6.10 3.54 -28.66
CA GLY A 58 7.35 3.50 -27.91
C GLY A 58 7.46 4.55 -26.79
N GLU A 59 6.49 5.46 -26.63
CA GLU A 59 6.55 6.45 -25.56
C GLU A 59 6.28 5.86 -24.18
N ALA A 60 6.97 6.43 -23.18
CA ALA A 60 6.90 5.98 -21.80
C ALA A 60 5.58 6.35 -21.13
N VAL A 61 4.83 5.34 -20.69
CA VAL A 61 3.68 5.50 -19.82
C VAL A 61 4.17 5.56 -18.37
N ARG A 62 3.85 6.64 -17.67
CA ARG A 62 4.34 6.98 -16.32
C ARG A 62 3.20 7.06 -15.32
N ARG A 63 3.36 6.33 -14.22
CA ARG A 63 2.51 6.38 -13.03
C ARG A 63 3.39 6.36 -11.79
N TYR A 64 3.06 7.10 -10.74
CA TYR A 64 3.93 7.31 -9.58
C TYR A 64 5.29 7.96 -9.94
N ASN A 65 5.34 8.73 -11.03
CA ASN A 65 6.57 9.24 -11.64
C ASN A 65 7.58 8.14 -12.08
N VAL A 66 7.10 6.93 -12.32
CA VAL A 66 7.91 5.80 -12.77
C VAL A 66 7.35 5.31 -14.10
N THR A 67 8.24 5.02 -15.05
CA THR A 67 7.85 4.36 -16.31
C THR A 67 7.37 2.96 -16.00
N ILE A 68 6.08 2.70 -16.22
CA ILE A 68 5.44 1.39 -15.99
C ILE A 68 5.37 0.54 -17.26
N GLY A 69 5.63 1.13 -18.42
CA GLY A 69 5.52 0.49 -19.72
C GLY A 69 5.78 1.49 -20.84
N TYR A 70 5.88 0.97 -22.06
CA TYR A 70 5.97 1.75 -23.28
C TYR A 70 4.76 1.46 -24.16
N ALA A 71 4.18 2.47 -24.78
CA ALA A 71 3.03 2.29 -25.65
C ALA A 71 3.39 1.41 -26.86
N LEU A 72 2.63 0.35 -27.13
CA LEU A 72 2.85 -0.54 -28.27
C LEU A 72 2.39 0.06 -29.60
N GLN A 73 1.61 1.13 -29.54
CA GLN A 73 1.09 1.90 -30.67
C GLN A 73 0.75 3.30 -30.17
N ALA A 74 0.35 4.21 -31.06
CA ALA A 74 -0.15 5.50 -30.63
C ALA A 74 -1.41 5.36 -29.75
N ILE A 75 -1.46 6.08 -28.63
CA ILE A 75 -2.61 6.09 -27.71
C ILE A 75 -3.06 7.54 -27.52
N PRO A 76 -4.18 7.95 -28.14
CA PRO A 76 -4.67 9.30 -27.98
C PRO A 76 -5.08 9.63 -26.54
N ALA A 77 -4.99 10.91 -26.16
CA ALA A 77 -5.47 11.40 -24.88
C ALA A 77 -6.97 11.08 -24.72
N GLY A 78 -7.34 10.63 -23.52
CA GLY A 78 -8.69 10.20 -23.17
C GLY A 78 -9.00 8.74 -23.50
N SER A 79 -8.06 7.99 -24.10
CA SER A 79 -8.22 6.55 -24.34
C SER A 79 -7.95 5.70 -23.11
N TRP A 80 -8.56 4.51 -23.09
CA TRP A 80 -8.31 3.50 -22.06
C TRP A 80 -6.94 2.84 -22.24
N VAL A 81 -6.07 2.95 -21.24
CA VAL A 81 -4.75 2.30 -21.22
C VAL A 81 -4.81 0.99 -20.41
N HIS A 82 -4.74 -0.14 -21.10
CA HIS A 82 -4.67 -1.49 -20.51
C HIS A 82 -3.37 -2.21 -20.91
N GLU A 83 -3.08 -3.33 -20.26
CA GLU A 83 -1.85 -4.10 -20.42
C GLU A 83 -1.58 -4.54 -21.86
N GLY A 84 -2.62 -4.83 -22.64
CA GLY A 84 -2.51 -5.16 -24.07
C GLY A 84 -1.98 -4.03 -24.96
N LEU A 85 -1.91 -2.79 -24.45
CA LEU A 85 -1.34 -1.64 -25.14
C LEU A 85 0.07 -1.29 -24.66
N LEU A 86 0.60 -2.03 -23.69
CA LEU A 86 1.87 -1.70 -23.04
C LEU A 86 2.90 -2.81 -23.20
N LYS A 87 4.09 -2.43 -23.66
CA LYS A 87 5.29 -3.25 -23.52
C LYS A 87 5.88 -3.00 -22.14
N MET A 88 5.95 -4.04 -21.32
CA MET A 88 6.60 -3.95 -20.01
C MET A 88 8.11 -3.74 -20.18
N PRO A 89 8.75 -2.87 -19.37
CA PRO A 89 10.20 -2.79 -19.35
C PRO A 89 10.78 -4.10 -18.83
N GLU A 90 11.96 -4.50 -19.32
CA GLU A 90 12.70 -5.59 -18.70
C GLU A 90 13.04 -5.24 -17.26
N ALA A 91 12.98 -6.23 -16.38
CA ALA A 91 13.42 -6.08 -15.01
C ALA A 91 14.90 -5.71 -14.99
N ARG A 92 15.27 -4.69 -14.21
CA ARG A 92 16.68 -4.37 -14.01
C ARG A 92 17.34 -5.49 -13.19
N GLN A 93 18.58 -5.80 -13.53
CA GLN A 93 19.46 -6.61 -12.70
C GLN A 93 19.76 -5.90 -11.37
N LEU A 94 20.14 -6.67 -10.36
CA LEU A 94 20.50 -6.11 -9.06
C LEU A 94 21.90 -5.49 -9.10
N GLU A 95 22.75 -5.97 -10.00
CA GLU A 95 24.09 -5.48 -10.25
C GLU A 95 24.04 -4.08 -10.88
N GLY A 96 24.82 -3.14 -10.32
CA GLY A 96 24.97 -1.80 -10.88
C GLY A 96 23.77 -0.86 -10.68
N LEU A 97 22.80 -1.24 -9.83
CA LEU A 97 21.74 -0.31 -9.43
C LEU A 97 22.32 0.88 -8.64
N PRO A 98 21.82 2.11 -8.85
CA PRO A 98 22.21 3.25 -8.04
C PRO A 98 21.89 3.01 -6.55
N ILE A 99 22.88 3.14 -5.69
CA ILE A 99 22.74 2.96 -4.23
C ILE A 99 22.77 4.34 -3.57
N ALA A 100 21.75 4.65 -2.75
CA ALA A 100 21.67 5.88 -1.97
C ALA A 100 21.78 7.20 -2.80
N THR A 101 21.31 7.19 -4.05
CA THR A 101 21.38 8.34 -4.96
C THR A 101 20.26 9.37 -4.78
N ALA A 102 19.19 9.01 -4.08
CA ALA A 102 18.15 9.94 -3.64
C ALA A 102 18.17 10.00 -2.11
N ARG A 103 18.80 11.05 -1.57
CA ARG A 103 18.79 11.33 -0.12
C ARG A 103 17.79 12.45 0.12
N PRO A 104 16.59 12.17 0.67
CA PRO A 104 15.69 13.24 1.05
C PRO A 104 16.31 14.04 2.19
N GLU A 105 16.05 15.35 2.21
CA GLU A 105 16.42 16.19 3.34
C GLU A 105 15.71 15.70 4.60
N PRO A 106 16.40 15.68 5.76
CA PRO A 106 15.76 15.36 7.04
C PRO A 106 14.57 16.29 7.28
N GLN A 107 13.40 15.70 7.53
CA GLN A 107 12.24 16.47 7.94
C GLN A 107 12.44 16.99 9.38
N PRO A 108 11.84 18.14 9.74
CA PRO A 108 11.88 18.63 11.11
C PRO A 108 11.38 17.58 12.10
N PRO A 109 12.02 17.41 13.27
CA PRO A 109 11.59 16.44 14.25
C PRO A 109 10.21 16.79 14.81
N LEU A 110 9.35 15.79 14.97
CA LEU A 110 8.13 15.91 15.74
C LEU A 110 8.47 15.83 17.24
N THR A 111 8.03 16.82 18.02
CA THR A 111 8.32 16.91 19.46
C THR A 111 7.03 17.02 20.27
N GLY A 112 7.08 16.65 21.55
CA GLY A 112 5.94 16.76 22.47
C GLY A 112 4.91 15.62 22.38
N PHE A 113 5.12 14.63 21.50
CA PHE A 113 4.27 13.44 21.43
C PHE A 113 4.73 12.39 22.44
N THR A 114 3.80 11.91 23.26
CA THR A 114 4.01 10.83 24.23
C THR A 114 2.91 9.78 24.10
N PHE A 115 3.13 8.61 24.70
CA PHE A 115 2.11 7.58 24.86
C PHE A 115 2.27 6.91 26.23
N GLU A 116 1.17 6.42 26.80
CA GLU A 116 1.19 5.62 28.02
C GLU A 116 1.69 4.21 27.71
N GLY A 117 2.77 3.78 28.34
CA GLY A 117 3.40 2.50 28.06
C GLY A 117 4.07 1.86 29.28
N TYR A 118 4.38 0.57 29.18
CA TYR A 118 5.00 -0.22 30.23
C TYR A 118 6.52 -0.15 30.12
N ARG A 119 7.17 0.68 30.96
CA ARG A 119 8.63 0.85 30.95
C ARG A 119 9.32 -0.41 31.50
N ASN A 120 10.21 -0.99 30.70
CA ASN A 120 11.04 -2.13 31.07
C ASN A 120 12.35 -1.70 31.75
N ALA A 121 13.02 -2.66 32.40
CA ALA A 121 14.30 -2.42 33.08
C ALA A 121 15.45 -2.06 32.11
N ASP A 122 15.38 -2.52 30.86
CA ASP A 122 16.36 -2.20 29.81
C ASP A 122 16.14 -0.83 29.14
N GLY A 123 15.08 -0.11 29.54
CA GLY A 123 14.71 1.19 29.00
C GLY A 123 13.76 1.16 27.80
N SER A 124 13.48 -0.02 27.22
CA SER A 124 12.41 -0.18 26.23
C SER A 124 11.04 0.04 26.86
N VAL A 125 10.03 0.32 26.03
CA VAL A 125 8.66 0.56 26.50
C VAL A 125 7.70 -0.34 25.72
N GLY A 126 7.02 -1.25 26.44
CA GLY A 126 6.00 -2.12 25.89
C GLY A 126 4.66 -1.40 25.71
N THR A 127 3.91 -1.79 24.68
CA THR A 127 2.53 -1.31 24.44
C THR A 127 1.46 -2.23 25.04
N ARG A 128 1.87 -3.42 25.49
CA ARG A 128 1.05 -4.39 26.20
C ARG A 128 1.85 -5.03 27.34
N ASN A 129 1.16 -5.41 28.39
CA ASN A 129 1.70 -6.11 29.55
C ASN A 129 1.38 -7.60 29.44
N ILE A 130 2.29 -8.37 28.84
CA ILE A 130 2.08 -9.78 28.49
C ILE A 130 3.05 -10.66 29.29
N LEU A 131 2.56 -11.79 29.79
CA LEU A 131 3.41 -12.85 30.34
C LEU A 131 3.87 -13.77 29.20
N ALA A 132 5.15 -13.79 28.89
CA ALA A 132 5.73 -14.77 27.98
C ALA A 132 6.30 -15.97 28.74
N VAL A 133 5.95 -17.18 28.31
CA VAL A 133 6.46 -18.44 28.86
C VAL A 133 7.26 -19.15 27.78
N THR A 134 8.48 -19.56 28.11
CA THR A 134 9.33 -20.35 27.22
C THR A 134 9.95 -21.51 27.99
N GLN A 135 10.43 -22.49 27.26
CA GLN A 135 11.17 -23.65 27.77
C GLN A 135 12.52 -23.75 27.07
N THR A 136 13.52 -24.28 27.76
CA THR A 136 14.83 -24.54 27.13
C THR A 136 14.71 -25.62 26.05
N VAL A 137 15.55 -25.55 25.01
CA VAL A 137 15.49 -26.40 23.80
C VAL A 137 15.47 -27.92 24.05
N GLN A 138 16.00 -28.40 25.18
CA GLN A 138 16.06 -29.84 25.51
C GLN A 138 14.83 -30.36 26.29
N CYS A 139 13.79 -29.54 26.44
CA CYS A 139 12.54 -29.94 27.07
C CYS A 139 11.57 -30.59 26.07
N VAL A 140 10.54 -31.27 26.60
CA VAL A 140 9.50 -31.91 25.77
C VAL A 140 8.56 -30.84 25.20
N ALA A 141 8.43 -30.79 23.88
CA ALA A 141 7.49 -29.90 23.19
C ALA A 141 6.04 -30.09 23.68
N GLY A 142 5.24 -29.01 23.66
CA GLY A 142 3.82 -29.03 24.05
C GLY A 142 3.53 -28.81 25.54
N VAL A 143 4.52 -28.90 26.43
CA VAL A 143 4.33 -28.56 27.86
C VAL A 143 4.01 -27.07 28.04
N THR A 144 4.71 -26.21 27.30
CA THR A 144 4.52 -24.75 27.36
C THR A 144 3.12 -24.35 26.88
N ASP A 145 2.68 -24.90 25.75
CA ASP A 145 1.34 -24.67 25.23
C ASP A 145 0.25 -25.08 26.21
N PHE A 146 0.36 -26.29 26.79
CA PHE A 146 -0.61 -26.75 27.77
C PHE A 146 -0.62 -25.86 29.03
N ALA A 147 0.55 -25.44 29.50
CA ALA A 147 0.65 -24.52 30.63
C ALA A 147 0.00 -23.17 30.32
N VAL A 148 0.29 -22.58 29.16
CA VAL A 148 -0.29 -21.29 28.74
C VAL A 148 -1.81 -21.39 28.60
N GLN A 149 -2.34 -22.47 28.02
CA GLN A 149 -3.80 -22.70 27.95
C GLN A 149 -4.45 -22.67 29.34
N ARG A 150 -3.86 -23.37 30.30
CA ARG A 150 -4.35 -23.37 31.69
C ARG A 150 -4.22 -22.01 32.35
N ILE A 151 -3.09 -21.32 32.16
CA ILE A 151 -2.90 -19.97 32.70
C ILE A 151 -3.97 -19.01 32.15
N LYS A 152 -4.26 -19.06 30.84
CA LYS A 152 -5.31 -18.24 30.23
C LYS A 152 -6.70 -18.55 30.81
N ALA A 153 -7.02 -19.82 31.03
CA ALA A 153 -8.34 -20.22 31.52
C ALA A 153 -8.54 -19.97 33.03
N GLU A 154 -7.52 -20.26 33.85
CA GLU A 154 -7.64 -20.35 35.30
C GLU A 154 -7.07 -19.11 36.04
N LEU A 155 -6.04 -18.46 35.47
CA LEU A 155 -5.29 -17.40 36.16
C LEU A 155 -5.50 -16.03 35.54
N LEU A 156 -5.41 -15.89 34.22
CA LEU A 156 -5.52 -14.60 33.53
C LEU A 156 -6.79 -13.80 33.92
N PRO A 157 -7.99 -14.41 34.08
CA PRO A 157 -9.19 -13.67 34.51
C PRO A 157 -9.06 -13.00 35.89
N ARG A 158 -8.08 -13.43 36.71
CA ARG A 158 -7.80 -12.88 38.05
C ARG A 158 -6.83 -11.69 38.00
N TYR A 159 -6.19 -11.42 36.86
CA TYR A 159 -5.19 -10.36 36.67
C TYR A 159 -5.61 -9.41 35.54
N PRO A 160 -6.55 -8.49 35.79
CA PRO A 160 -7.14 -7.63 34.74
C PRO A 160 -6.15 -6.64 34.10
N HIS A 161 -4.97 -6.47 34.68
CA HIS A 161 -3.91 -5.60 34.16
C HIS A 161 -2.87 -6.36 33.32
N VAL A 162 -3.03 -7.68 33.16
CA VAL A 162 -2.22 -8.50 32.25
C VAL A 162 -3.04 -8.70 30.99
N ASP A 163 -2.50 -8.26 29.86
CA ASP A 163 -3.22 -8.28 28.58
C ASP A 163 -3.35 -9.70 28.01
N ASP A 164 -2.30 -10.51 28.15
CA ASP A 164 -2.29 -11.88 27.65
C ASP A 164 -1.16 -12.73 28.27
N VAL A 165 -1.17 -14.02 27.96
CA VAL A 165 -0.08 -14.96 28.20
C VAL A 165 0.30 -15.65 26.87
N VAL A 166 1.57 -15.70 26.52
CA VAL A 166 2.01 -16.29 25.24
C VAL A 166 3.06 -17.38 25.46
N ALA A 167 3.01 -18.42 24.64
CA ALA A 167 4.04 -19.44 24.56
C ALA A 167 5.08 -19.03 23.50
N LEU A 168 6.36 -19.13 23.85
CA LEU A 168 7.49 -19.00 22.93
C LEU A 168 8.19 -20.36 22.85
N GLU A 169 7.80 -21.16 21.88
CA GLU A 169 8.37 -22.50 21.66
C GLU A 169 9.67 -22.44 20.84
N HIS A 170 10.50 -23.48 20.99
CA HIS A 170 11.72 -23.71 20.19
C HIS A 170 11.42 -24.62 19.01
#